data_AF-A0A0A0JM63-F1
#
_entry.id   AF-A0A0A0JM63-F1
#
_cell.length_a   1.000
_cell.length_b   1.000
_cell.length_c   1.000
_cell.angle_alpha   90.00
_cell.angle_beta   90.00
_cell.angle_gamma   90.00
#
_symmetry.space_group_name_H-M   'P 1'
#
loop_
_entity.id
_entity.type
_entity.pdbx_description
1 polymer ?
#
loop_
_entity_poly.entity_id
_entity_poly.type
_entity_poly.pdbx_seq_one_letter_code
_entity_poly.pdbx_strand_id
1 'polypeptide(L)' 'MPAAAGEPAATSRLARASGWSQATVSYHLGILARSGLVEGRRRGRMVVYRRTVRGDSLIGG' A
#
# COMPACT_ATOMS: atom_id res chain seq x y z
N MET A 1 18.74 -0.07 10.85
CA MET A 1 18.22 0.02 9.47
C MET A 1 16.97 -0.85 9.39
N PRO A 2 15.73 -0.34 9.52
CA PRO A 2 14.58 -1.22 9.54
C PRO A 2 14.29 -1.79 8.16
N ALA A 3 13.90 -3.07 8.17
CA ALA A 3 13.87 -4.02 7.07
C ALA A 3 12.83 -3.69 5.98
N ALA A 4 13.04 -4.32 4.82
CA ALA A 4 12.36 -4.10 3.56
C ALA A 4 10.83 -4.26 3.67
N ALA A 5 10.16 -3.12 3.78
CA ALA A 5 8.75 -2.98 3.47
C ALA A 5 8.41 -3.74 2.18
N GLY A 6 7.46 -4.67 2.27
CA GLY A 6 7.07 -5.54 1.16
C GLY A 6 6.87 -4.79 -0.16
N GLU A 7 7.12 -5.51 -1.25
CA GLU A 7 7.35 -4.96 -2.58
C GLU A 7 6.33 -3.86 -2.97
N PRO A 8 6.78 -2.66 -3.42
CA PRO A 8 5.89 -1.56 -3.74
C PRO A 8 4.90 -1.96 -4.84
N ALA A 9 3.60 -1.88 -4.55
CA ALA A 9 2.54 -2.28 -5.47
C ALA A 9 1.67 -1.10 -5.88
N ALA A 10 1.35 -1.00 -7.17
CA ALA A 10 0.41 0.00 -7.67
C ALA A 10 -1.04 -0.37 -7.32
N THR A 11 -1.90 0.63 -7.18
CA THR A 11 -3.35 0.47 -6.95
C THR A 11 -4.02 -0.46 -7.95
N SER A 12 -3.64 -0.39 -9.24
CA SER A 12 -4.16 -1.27 -10.28
C SER A 12 -3.74 -2.73 -10.10
N ARG A 13 -2.51 -2.97 -9.64
CA ARG A 13 -2.01 -4.32 -9.34
C ARG A 13 -2.72 -4.91 -8.13
N LEU A 14 -2.93 -4.09 -7.09
CA LEU A 14 -3.66 -4.48 -5.89
C LEU A 14 -5.14 -4.79 -6.20
N ALA A 15 -5.82 -3.94 -6.96
CA ALA A 15 -7.18 -4.16 -7.42
C ALA A 15 -7.36 -5.48 -8.18
N ARG A 16 -6.42 -5.79 -9.09
CA ARG A 16 -6.42 -7.06 -9.82
C ARG A 16 -6.17 -8.26 -8.91
N ALA A 17 -5.30 -8.13 -7.91
CA ALA A 17 -4.97 -9.21 -6.98
C ALA A 17 -6.10 -9.48 -5.96
N SER A 18 -6.81 -8.45 -5.51
CA SER A 18 -7.93 -8.58 -4.57
C SER A 18 -9.30 -8.77 -5.22
N GLY A 19 -9.40 -8.60 -6.54
CA GLY A 19 -10.68 -8.65 -7.27
C GLY A 19 -11.60 -7.46 -7.02
N TRP A 20 -11.09 -6.38 -6.40
CA TRP A 20 -11.86 -5.18 -6.09
C TRP A 20 -11.66 -4.09 -7.14
N SER A 21 -12.59 -3.14 -7.19
CA SER A 21 -12.44 -1.96 -8.04
C SER A 21 -11.24 -1.11 -7.62
N GLN A 22 -10.60 -0.42 -8.58
CA GLN A 22 -9.50 0.50 -8.27
C GLN A 22 -9.92 1.62 -7.31
N ALA A 23 -11.18 2.06 -7.37
CA ALA A 23 -11.72 3.07 -6.48
C ALA A 23 -11.79 2.56 -5.03
N THR A 24 -12.30 1.34 -4.81
CA THR A 24 -12.34 0.68 -3.50
C THR A 24 -10.94 0.50 -2.93
N VAL A 25 -10.00 0.01 -3.73
CA VAL A 25 -8.61 -0.16 -3.29
C VAL A 25 -7.96 1.18 -2.95
N SER A 26 -8.18 2.23 -3.77
CA SER A 26 -7.66 3.57 -3.49
C SER A 26 -8.25 4.16 -2.21
N TYR A 27 -9.54 3.93 -1.95
CA TYR A 27 -10.21 4.36 -0.72
C TYR A 27 -9.56 3.73 0.52
N HIS A 28 -9.37 2.40 0.54
CA HIS A 28 -8.72 1.71 1.64
C HIS A 28 -7.25 2.13 1.81
N LEU A 29 -6.51 2.28 0.71
CA LEU A 29 -5.12 2.76 0.76
C LEU A 29 -5.03 4.19 1.30
N GLY A 30 -6.02 5.05 1.01
CA GLY A 30 -6.12 6.37 1.61
C GLY A 30 -6.29 6.30 3.13
N ILE A 31 -7.13 5.40 3.64
CA ILE A 31 -7.29 5.17 5.09
C ILE A 31 -5.98 4.67 5.70
N LEU A 32 -5.38 3.64 5.12
CA LEU A 32 -4.12 3.05 5.59
C LEU A 32 -2.95 4.05 5.53
N ALA A 33 -2.95 4.95 4.55
CA ALA A 33 -1.93 5.99 4.43
C ALA A 33 -2.12 7.05 5.52
N ARG A 34 -3.36 7.46 5.80
CA ARG A 34 -3.67 8.39 6.89
C ARG A 34 -3.32 7.83 8.27
N SER A 35 -3.45 6.52 8.48
CA SER A 35 -3.02 5.86 9.71
C SER A 35 -1.52 5.57 9.77
N GLY A 36 -0.77 5.87 8.71
CA GLY A 36 0.68 5.66 8.64
C GLY A 36 1.08 4.19 8.51
N LEU A 37 0.18 3.33 8.06
CA LEU A 37 0.43 1.89 7.83
C LEU A 37 0.95 1.60 6.43
N VAL A 38 0.63 2.46 5.46
CA VAL A 38 1.20 2.44 4.11
C VAL A 38 1.70 3.82 3.73
N GLU A 39 2.64 3.88 2.79
CA GLU A 39 3.13 5.12 2.22
C GLU A 39 3.00 5.04 0.70
N GLY A 40 2.33 6.05 0.13
CA GLY A 40 2.23 6.22 -1.31
C GLY A 40 3.42 7.01 -1.85
N ARG A 41 4.15 6.44 -2.80
CA ARG A 41 5.20 7.14 -3.56
C ARG A 41 4.81 7.19 -5.03
N ARG A 42 4.89 8.38 -5.63
CA ARG A 42 4.69 8.53 -7.07
C ARG A 42 5.90 7.97 -7.82
N ARG A 43 5.68 7.01 -8.71
CA ARG A 43 6.67 6.43 -9.61
C ARG A 43 6.21 6.66 -11.05
N GLY A 44 6.67 7.75 -11.64
CA GLY A 44 6.25 8.19 -12.98
C GLY A 44 4.76 8.56 -13.03
N ARG A 45 4.00 7.82 -13.84
CA ARG A 45 2.56 8.05 -14.06
C ARG A 45 1.66 7.36 -13.04
N MET A 46 2.22 6.57 -12.12
CA MET A 46 1.47 5.74 -11.16
C MET A 46 1.91 6.01 -9.72
N VAL A 47 0.99 5.86 -8.77
CA VAL A 47 1.31 5.84 -7.35
C VAL A 47 1.49 4.39 -6.92
N VAL A 48 2.65 4.08 -6.35
CA VAL A 48 2.93 2.79 -5.73
C VAL A 48 2.82 2.94 -4.22
N TYR A 49 2.18 1.98 -3.59
CA TYR A 49 2.06 1.93 -2.14
C TYR A 49 3.03 0.89 -1.61
N ARG A 50 3.75 1.25 -0.55
CA ARG A 50 4.55 0.32 0.24
C ARG A 50 3.98 0.25 1.65
N ARG A 51 4.11 -0.89 2.31
CA ARG A 51 3.81 -1.00 3.75
C ARG A 51 4.86 -0.22 4.54
N THR A 52 4.47 0.44 5.62
CA THR A 52 5.44 1.04 6.55
C THR A 52 5.89 0.01 7.56
N VAL A 53 6.94 0.31 8.34
CA VAL A 53 7.36 -0.54 9.46
C VAL A 53 6.18 -0.81 10.42
N ARG A 54 5.33 0.20 10.68
CA ARG A 54 4.12 0.04 11.50
C ARG A 54 3.10 -0.91 10.88
N GLY A 55 2.86 -0.79 9.57
CA GLY A 55 1.99 -1.72 8.85
C GLY A 55 2.53 -3.14 8.84
N ASP A 56 3.84 -3.30 8.73
CA ASP A 56 4.52 -4.60 8.75
C ASP A 56 4.40 -5.28 10.12
N SER A 57 4.57 -4.52 11.22
CA SER A 57 4.36 -5.00 12.59
C SER A 57 2.94 -5.52 12.88
N LEU A 58 1.92 -5.09 12.12
CA LEU A 58 0.56 -5.59 12.27
C LEU A 58 0.32 -6.92 11.54
N ILE A 59 1.11 -7.21 10.50
CA ILE A 59 0.92 -8.40 9.66
C ILE A 59 1.73 -9.58 10.22
N GLY A 60 2.83 -9.28 10.93
CA GLY A 60 3.69 -10.27 11.60
C GLY A 60 3.31 -10.57 13.07
N GLY A 61 2.11 -10.18 13.51
CA GLY A 61 1.57 -10.51 14.83
C GLY A 61 0.80 -11.82 14.85
#